data_AF-A0A353WQJ8-F1
#
_entry.id   AF-A0A353WQJ8-F1
#
_cell.length_a   1.000
_cell.length_b   1.000
_cell.length_c   1.000
_cell.angle_alpha   90.00
_cell.angle_beta   90.00
_cell.angle_gamma   90.00
#
_symmetry.space_group_name_H-M   'P 1'
#
loop_
_entity.id
_entity.type
_entity.pdbx_description
1 polymer ?
#
loop_
_entity_poly.entity_id
_entity_poly.type
_entity_poly.pdbx_seq_one_letter_code
_entity_poly.pdbx_strand_id
1 'polypeptide(L)'
;MKLTMILILGICAIYGLHPSDSSESLINGKDKIVMFWNIENFFEPYSTNAHNTWTGKRFYSKCDGISKTIMLVADKFGRLPDVICLAEVENRSVLNKLLRSTLLRKLGYTIIHYDSPDHRGIDCAILYHDSTMNLIKSSPKHLYDSSEVIIPT
;
A
#
# COMPACT_ATOMS: atom_id res chain seq x y z
N MET A 1 -24.73 -54.46 1.84
CA MET A 1 -25.32 -53.36 1.04
C MET A 1 -26.11 -52.45 1.98
N LYS A 2 -25.57 -51.24 2.21
CA LYS A 2 -26.14 -50.01 2.80
C LYS A 2 -27.04 -50.15 4.05
N LEU A 3 -26.42 -50.03 5.23
CA LEU A 3 -27.08 -49.66 6.47
C LEU A 3 -26.83 -48.16 6.70
N THR A 4 -27.91 -47.37 6.72
CA THR A 4 -27.91 -45.92 6.87
C THR A 4 -27.55 -45.55 8.30
N MET A 5 -26.41 -44.88 8.51
CA MET A 5 -25.97 -44.39 9.82
C MET A 5 -26.39 -42.92 9.96
N ILE A 6 -27.47 -42.69 10.69
CA ILE A 6 -27.89 -41.36 11.17
C ILE A 6 -26.96 -41.00 12.33
N LEU A 7 -26.15 -39.97 12.17
CA LEU A 7 -25.35 -39.39 13.25
C LEU A 7 -26.02 -38.08 13.70
N ILE A 8 -26.81 -38.16 14.78
CA ILE A 8 -27.19 -37.00 15.58
C ILE A 8 -26.09 -36.85 16.65
N LEU A 9 -25.21 -35.89 16.45
CA LEU A 9 -24.43 -35.22 17.52
C LEU A 9 -24.82 -33.75 17.37
N GLY A 10 -25.71 -33.21 18.19
CA GLY A 10 -25.44 -33.02 19.62
C GLY A 10 -25.30 -31.51 19.83
N ILE A 11 -26.44 -30.81 19.83
CA ILE A 11 -26.56 -29.47 20.40
C ILE A 11 -26.30 -29.64 21.90
N CYS A 12 -25.12 -29.26 22.37
CA CYS A 12 -24.89 -28.92 23.77
C CYS A 12 -23.67 -28.00 23.86
N ALA A 13 -23.96 -26.71 23.98
CA ALA A 13 -23.23 -25.78 24.82
C ALA A 13 -21.70 -25.83 24.74
N ILE A 14 -21.15 -25.24 23.69
CA ILE A 14 -20.09 -24.26 23.92
C ILE A 14 -20.73 -22.89 23.71
N TYR A 15 -21.55 -22.50 24.69
CA TYR A 15 -21.66 -21.11 25.15
C TYR A 15 -20.35 -20.70 25.86
N GLY A 16 -19.21 -21.07 25.28
CA GLY A 16 -17.91 -20.58 25.69
C GLY A 16 -17.77 -19.23 25.01
N LEU A 17 -18.09 -18.17 25.74
CA LEU A 17 -17.58 -16.82 25.57
C LEU A 17 -16.96 -16.60 24.18
N HIS A 18 -17.79 -16.41 23.15
CA HIS A 18 -17.31 -15.63 22.03
C HIS A 18 -17.07 -14.27 22.66
N PRO A 19 -15.82 -13.77 22.78
CA PRO A 19 -15.64 -12.37 23.12
C PRO A 19 -16.52 -11.63 22.12
N SER A 20 -17.43 -10.77 22.60
CA SER A 20 -18.08 -9.82 21.74
C SER A 20 -16.99 -8.87 21.24
N ASP A 21 -16.21 -9.35 20.27
CA ASP A 21 -15.36 -8.55 19.42
C ASP A 21 -16.32 -7.72 18.59
N SER A 22 -16.74 -6.66 19.26
CA SER A 22 -17.47 -5.49 18.81
C SER A 22 -16.58 -4.65 17.88
N SER A 23 -15.73 -5.31 17.09
CA SER A 23 -14.87 -4.74 16.07
C SER A 23 -15.42 -4.94 14.66
N GLU A 24 -16.50 -5.71 14.47
CA GLU A 24 -17.13 -5.94 13.16
C GLU A 24 -18.00 -4.76 12.67
N SER A 25 -18.09 -3.65 13.41
CA SER A 25 -18.91 -2.49 13.04
C SER A 25 -18.15 -1.17 12.85
N LEU A 26 -16.81 -1.17 12.86
CA LEU A 26 -16.02 0.08 12.85
C LEU A 26 -15.78 0.71 11.48
N ILE A 27 -16.18 0.06 10.38
CA ILE A 27 -16.07 0.64 9.04
C ILE A 27 -17.44 0.60 8.40
N ASN A 28 -18.14 1.72 8.50
CA ASN A 28 -19.31 1.95 7.66
C ASN A 28 -18.81 1.95 6.20
N GLY A 29 -19.57 1.46 5.22
CA GLY A 29 -19.15 1.38 3.80
C GLY A 29 -18.80 2.73 3.14
N LYS A 30 -18.81 3.82 3.91
CA LYS A 30 -18.39 5.18 3.56
C LYS A 30 -16.98 5.53 4.02
N ASP A 31 -16.45 4.88 5.07
CA ASP A 31 -15.17 5.25 5.65
C ASP A 31 -14.03 4.86 4.70
N LYS A 32 -12.95 5.65 4.70
CA LYS A 32 -11.79 5.42 3.83
C LYS A 32 -10.58 5.03 4.65
N ILE A 33 -9.85 4.01 4.19
CA ILE A 33 -8.56 3.64 4.77
C ILE A 33 -7.48 4.37 3.99
N VAL A 34 -6.80 5.26 4.68
CA VAL A 34 -5.64 5.99 4.16
C VAL A 34 -4.44 5.60 5.00
N MET A 35 -3.35 5.20 4.35
CA MET A 35 -2.07 4.96 5.01
C MET A 35 -1.00 5.89 4.47
N PHE A 36 -0.06 6.28 5.33
CA PHE A 36 1.15 6.99 4.96
C PHE A 36 2.36 6.18 5.38
N TRP A 37 3.36 6.10 4.51
CA TRP A 37 4.59 5.38 4.80
C TRP A 37 5.80 6.00 4.09
N ASN A 38 6.76 6.48 4.87
CA ASN A 38 8.11 6.70 4.36
C ASN A 38 8.79 5.34 4.14
N ILE A 39 9.07 5.01 2.88
CA ILE A 39 9.65 3.71 2.53
C ILE A 39 11.18 3.74 2.48
N GLU A 40 11.83 4.71 3.13
CA GLU A 40 13.28 4.75 3.40
C GLU A 40 14.10 4.57 2.11
N ASN A 41 14.08 5.60 1.28
CA ASN A 41 14.90 5.72 0.06
C ASN A 41 14.81 4.51 -0.88
N PHE A 42 13.63 4.29 -1.47
CA PHE A 42 13.37 3.15 -2.36
C PHE A 42 13.87 3.41 -3.79
N PHE A 43 15.11 2.99 -4.04
CA PHE A 43 15.81 3.19 -5.31
C PHE A 43 15.70 2.00 -6.28
N GLU A 44 15.66 2.32 -7.56
CA GLU A 44 15.82 1.43 -8.71
C GLU A 44 17.21 0.76 -8.65
N PRO A 45 17.29 -0.56 -8.89
CA PRO A 45 18.57 -1.24 -9.02
C PRO A 45 19.44 -0.63 -10.12
N TYR A 46 20.72 -0.46 -9.83
CA TYR A 46 21.70 -0.01 -10.83
C TYR A 46 21.42 1.38 -11.43
N SER A 47 20.62 2.21 -10.74
CA SER A 47 20.48 3.63 -11.08
C SER A 47 21.85 4.29 -11.12
N THR A 48 22.07 5.20 -12.07
CA THR A 48 23.31 5.99 -12.17
C THR A 48 23.37 7.08 -11.09
N ASN A 49 22.25 7.34 -10.42
CA ASN A 49 22.21 8.19 -9.24
C ASN A 49 22.99 7.51 -8.10
N ALA A 50 23.61 8.29 -7.23
CA ALA A 50 24.73 7.96 -6.33
C ALA A 50 24.52 6.82 -5.30
N HIS A 51 23.50 5.97 -5.45
CA HIS A 51 23.09 4.92 -4.52
C HIS A 51 23.50 3.53 -5.01
N ASN A 52 24.81 3.34 -5.23
CA ASN A 52 25.46 2.09 -5.68
C ASN A 52 25.26 0.86 -4.77
N THR A 53 24.40 0.93 -3.74
CA THR A 53 24.11 -0.16 -2.81
C THR A 53 22.80 -0.91 -3.12
N TRP A 54 22.02 -0.45 -4.09
CA TRP A 54 20.79 -1.13 -4.51
C TRP A 54 21.06 -2.19 -5.59
N THR A 55 20.87 -3.44 -5.19
CA THR A 55 20.89 -4.59 -6.10
C THR A 55 19.48 -5.02 -6.44
N GLY A 56 19.30 -5.76 -7.54
CA GLY A 56 17.99 -6.34 -7.88
C GLY A 56 17.40 -7.18 -6.75
N LYS A 57 18.24 -7.97 -6.05
CA LYS A 57 17.81 -8.75 -4.87
C LYS A 57 17.25 -7.87 -3.76
N ARG A 58 17.95 -6.79 -3.40
CA ARG A 58 17.51 -5.85 -2.36
C ARG A 58 16.19 -5.17 -2.76
N PHE A 59 16.09 -4.77 -4.02
CA PHE A 59 14.89 -4.17 -4.59
C PHE A 59 13.67 -5.06 -4.49
N TYR A 60 13.73 -6.27 -5.03
CA TYR A 60 12.57 -7.16 -5.00
C TYR A 60 12.24 -7.63 -3.58
N SER A 61 13.23 -7.78 -2.69
CA SER A 61 12.96 -8.03 -1.26
C SER A 61 12.18 -6.89 -0.60
N LYS A 62 12.51 -5.63 -0.94
CA LYS A 62 11.77 -4.45 -0.48
C LYS A 62 10.36 -4.41 -1.08
N CYS A 63 10.19 -4.71 -2.38
CA CYS A 63 8.88 -4.83 -3.01
C CYS A 63 7.98 -5.81 -2.25
N ASP A 64 8.50 -7.00 -1.96
CA ASP A 64 7.76 -8.05 -1.26
C ASP A 64 7.39 -7.62 0.16
N GLY A 65 8.30 -6.95 0.86
CA GLY A 65 8.04 -6.37 2.18
C GLY A 65 6.90 -5.35 2.14
N ILE A 66 6.95 -4.41 1.20
CA ILE A 66 5.91 -3.39 1.02
C ILE A 66 4.56 -4.03 0.70
N SER A 67 4.53 -4.98 -0.24
CA SER A 67 3.31 -5.69 -0.61
C SER A 67 2.72 -6.47 0.57
N LYS A 68 3.55 -7.16 1.37
CA LYS A 68 3.09 -7.88 2.56
C LYS A 68 2.50 -6.93 3.60
N THR A 69 3.15 -5.79 3.87
CA THR A 69 2.61 -4.79 4.81
C THR A 69 1.24 -4.29 4.38
N ILE A 70 1.05 -3.99 3.09
CA ILE A 70 -0.26 -3.57 2.56
C ILE A 70 -1.30 -4.68 2.74
N MET A 71 -0.93 -5.94 2.51
CA MET A 71 -1.82 -7.08 2.74
C MET A 71 -2.17 -7.29 4.22
N LEU A 72 -1.25 -7.02 5.15
CA LEU A 72 -1.51 -7.06 6.59
C LEU A 72 -2.48 -5.95 7.03
N VAL A 73 -2.37 -4.76 6.43
CA VAL A 73 -3.39 -3.71 6.62
C VAL A 73 -4.73 -4.19 6.10
N ALA A 74 -4.75 -4.84 4.93
CA ALA A 74 -5.99 -5.36 4.37
C ALA A 74 -6.66 -6.44 5.24
N ASP A 75 -5.86 -7.35 5.78
CA ASP A 75 -6.29 -8.38 6.73
C ASP A 75 -6.88 -7.76 8.00
N LYS A 76 -6.18 -6.78 8.59
CA LYS A 76 -6.62 -6.08 9.81
C LYS A 76 -7.96 -5.35 9.65
N PHE A 77 -8.21 -4.72 8.50
CA PHE A 77 -9.40 -3.90 8.27
C PHE A 77 -10.45 -4.59 7.39
N GLY A 78 -10.24 -5.85 6.99
CA GLY A 78 -11.12 -6.62 6.12
C GLY A 78 -11.20 -6.14 4.66
N ARG A 79 -10.37 -5.17 4.26
CA ARG A 79 -10.32 -4.60 2.91
C ARG A 79 -9.04 -3.81 2.65
N LEU A 80 -8.70 -3.65 1.38
CA LEU A 80 -7.53 -2.87 0.96
C LEU A 80 -7.62 -1.39 1.35
N PRO A 81 -6.48 -0.73 1.63
CA PRO A 81 -6.40 0.73 1.68
C PRO A 81 -6.97 1.37 0.41
N ASP A 82 -7.82 2.38 0.57
CA ASP A 82 -8.31 3.18 -0.54
C ASP A 82 -7.18 4.06 -1.11
N VAL A 83 -6.28 4.52 -0.24
CA VAL A 83 -5.16 5.41 -0.55
C VAL A 83 -3.93 5.02 0.25
N ILE A 84 -2.78 4.93 -0.43
CA ILE A 84 -1.46 4.70 0.13
C ILE A 84 -0.57 5.85 -0.29
N CYS A 85 -0.21 6.70 0.67
CA CYS A 85 0.75 7.79 0.49
C CYS A 85 2.16 7.27 0.82
N LEU A 86 3.08 7.41 -0.12
CA LEU A 86 4.47 6.98 0.01
C LEU A 86 5.38 8.21 -0.04
N ALA A 87 6.43 8.20 0.77
CA ALA A 87 7.52 9.16 0.70
C ALA A 87 8.85 8.43 0.48
N GLU A 88 9.83 9.14 -0.07
CA GLU A 88 11.17 8.63 -0.39
C GLU A 88 11.19 7.51 -1.45
N VAL A 89 10.44 7.71 -2.54
CA VAL A 89 10.40 6.83 -3.72
C VAL A 89 11.28 7.44 -4.81
N GLU A 90 12.22 6.73 -5.45
CA GLU A 90 13.08 7.39 -6.46
C GLU A 90 12.31 7.95 -7.66
N ASN A 91 11.40 7.17 -8.23
CA ASN A 91 10.67 7.57 -9.42
C ASN A 91 9.46 6.65 -9.70
N ARG A 92 8.68 7.01 -10.73
CA ARG A 92 7.52 6.21 -11.17
C ARG A 92 7.88 4.79 -11.66
N SER A 93 9.09 4.55 -12.16
CA SER A 93 9.51 3.20 -12.59
C SER A 93 9.60 2.23 -11.42
N VAL A 94 10.11 2.68 -10.27
CA VAL A 94 10.14 1.92 -9.01
C VAL A 94 8.73 1.49 -8.59
N LEU A 95 7.76 2.39 -8.63
CA LEU A 95 6.36 2.10 -8.29
C LEU A 95 5.71 1.13 -9.28
N ASN A 96 5.96 1.30 -10.58
CA ASN A 96 5.47 0.37 -11.60
C ASN A 96 6.00 -1.05 -11.35
N LYS A 97 7.28 -1.19 -11.01
CA LYS A 97 7.87 -2.49 -10.68
C LYS A 97 7.27 -3.07 -9.40
N LEU A 98 7.12 -2.26 -8.34
CA LEU A 98 6.43 -2.66 -7.10
C LEU A 98 5.05 -3.24 -7.39
N LEU A 99 4.21 -2.53 -8.17
CA LEU A 99 2.88 -3.02 -8.51
C LEU A 99 2.92 -4.27 -9.38
N ARG A 100 3.83 -4.35 -10.36
CA ARG A 100 3.87 -5.47 -11.32
C ARG A 100 4.52 -6.73 -10.76
N SER A 101 5.49 -6.62 -9.85
CA SER A 101 6.27 -7.76 -9.36
C SER A 101 5.69 -8.42 -8.12
N THR A 102 4.62 -7.89 -7.53
CA THR A 102 4.08 -8.34 -6.24
C THR A 102 2.60 -8.77 -6.33
N LEU A 103 2.01 -9.11 -5.18
CA LEU A 103 0.58 -9.42 -5.06
C LEU A 103 -0.31 -8.21 -5.43
N LEU A 104 0.24 -6.99 -5.36
CA LEU A 104 -0.48 -5.76 -5.69
C LEU A 104 -0.91 -5.67 -7.17
N ARG A 105 -0.30 -6.46 -8.06
CA ARG A 105 -0.56 -6.42 -9.51
C ARG A 105 -2.03 -6.54 -9.89
N LYS A 106 -2.80 -7.32 -9.12
CA LYS A 106 -4.22 -7.59 -9.37
C LYS A 106 -5.17 -6.79 -8.50
N LEU A 107 -4.64 -5.87 -7.68
CA LEU A 107 -5.41 -5.15 -6.66
C LEU A 107 -5.82 -3.74 -7.08
N GLY A 108 -5.80 -3.42 -8.38
CA GLY A 108 -6.44 -2.20 -8.91
C GLY A 108 -5.87 -0.86 -8.42
N TYR A 109 -4.61 -0.82 -7.98
CA TYR A 109 -3.97 0.44 -7.60
C TYR A 109 -3.46 1.22 -8.82
N THR A 110 -3.74 2.52 -8.83
CA THR A 110 -3.22 3.48 -9.81
C THR A 110 -2.25 4.47 -9.15
N ILE A 111 -1.21 4.87 -9.91
CA ILE A 111 -0.09 5.70 -9.43
C ILE A 111 -0.30 7.18 -9.78
N ILE A 112 -0.24 8.04 -8.77
CA ILE A 112 0.01 9.48 -8.87
C ILE A 112 1.43 9.74 -8.37
N HIS A 113 2.26 10.33 -9.21
CA HIS A 113 3.67 10.61 -8.93
C HIS A 113 4.11 11.82 -9.74
N TYR A 114 4.94 12.67 -9.14
CA TYR A 114 5.59 13.80 -9.77
C TYR A 114 7.02 13.87 -9.29
N ASP A 115 7.93 14.18 -10.21
CA ASP A 115 9.33 14.42 -9.86
C ASP A 115 9.41 15.68 -8.98
N SER A 116 10.19 15.59 -7.92
CA SER A 116 10.39 16.64 -6.94
C SER A 116 11.76 17.30 -7.13
N PRO A 117 11.95 18.52 -6.59
CA PRO A 117 13.25 19.19 -6.61
C PRO A 117 14.22 18.64 -5.54
N ASP A 118 13.93 17.48 -4.92
CA ASP A 118 14.81 16.90 -3.91
C ASP A 118 16.15 16.48 -4.55
N HIS A 119 17.23 17.01 -4.00
CA HIS A 119 18.59 16.80 -4.50
C HIS A 119 19.06 15.33 -4.43
N ARG A 120 18.39 14.50 -3.60
CA ARG A 120 18.64 13.05 -3.50
C ARG A 120 17.96 12.28 -4.64
N GLY A 121 17.04 12.90 -5.37
CA GLY A 121 16.26 12.24 -6.42
C GLY A 121 15.22 11.28 -5.84
N ILE A 122 14.49 11.71 -4.81
CA ILE A 122 13.38 10.95 -4.22
C ILE A 122 12.13 11.81 -4.12
N ASP A 123 10.98 11.16 -4.27
CA ASP A 123 9.70 11.79 -4.46
C ASP A 123 8.64 11.24 -3.49
N CYS A 124 7.53 11.96 -3.45
CA CYS A 124 6.28 11.51 -2.86
C CYS A 124 5.37 10.90 -3.93
N ALA A 125 4.63 9.88 -3.55
CA ALA A 125 3.68 9.21 -4.43
C ALA A 125 2.38 8.85 -3.71
N ILE A 126 1.32 8.70 -4.49
CA ILE A 126 0.06 8.14 -4.01
C ILE A 126 -0.30 6.94 -4.89
N LEU A 127 -0.62 5.82 -4.25
CA LEU A 127 -1.32 4.70 -4.86
C LEU A 127 -2.78 4.77 -4.40
N TYR A 128 -3.73 4.79 -5.32
CA TYR A 128 -5.16 4.80 -4.96
C TYR A 128 -5.90 3.67 -5.67
N HIS A 129 -6.94 3.14 -5.04
CA HIS A 129 -7.72 2.02 -5.57
C HIS A 129 -8.84 2.52 -6.49
N ASP A 130 -8.76 2.21 -7.79
CA ASP A 130 -9.68 2.77 -8.81
C ASP A 130 -11.16 2.43 -8.57
N SER A 131 -11.46 1.30 -7.92
CA SER A 131 -12.85 0.92 -7.64
C SER A 131 -13.50 1.70 -6.49
N THR A 132 -12.70 2.39 -5.67
CA THR A 132 -13.21 3.10 -4.48
C THR A 132 -12.97 4.60 -4.54
N MET A 133 -12.14 5.08 -5.48
CA MET A 133 -11.75 6.47 -5.64
C MET A 133 -11.75 6.85 -7.14
N ASN A 134 -12.31 8.01 -7.45
CA ASN A 134 -12.23 8.60 -8.78
C ASN A 134 -11.30 9.83 -8.74
N LEU A 135 -10.23 9.82 -9.54
CA LEU A 135 -9.29 10.93 -9.60
C LEU A 135 -9.91 12.11 -10.37
N ILE A 136 -10.17 13.22 -9.66
CA ILE A 136 -10.66 14.46 -10.28
C ILE A 136 -9.50 15.31 -10.81
N LYS A 137 -8.46 15.49 -9.98
CA LYS A 137 -7.28 16.31 -10.31
C LYS A 137 -6.11 15.94 -9.40
N SER A 138 -4.89 16.05 -9.93
CA SER A 138 -3.65 16.02 -9.15
C SER A 138 -2.65 17.05 -9.71
N SER A 139 -1.81 17.60 -8.84
CA SER A 139 -0.72 18.51 -9.21
C SER A 139 0.34 18.51 -8.10
N PRO A 140 1.64 18.60 -8.41
CA PRO A 140 2.66 18.77 -7.39
C PRO A 140 2.51 20.12 -6.68
N LYS A 141 2.98 20.19 -5.43
CA LYS A 141 3.05 21.42 -4.64
C LYS A 141 4.47 21.59 -4.12
N HIS A 142 5.14 22.61 -4.63
CA HIS A 142 6.50 22.97 -4.25
C HIS A 142 6.48 24.11 -3.24
N LEU A 143 7.56 24.20 -2.46
CA LEU A 143 7.84 25.37 -1.65
C LEU A 143 8.58 26.38 -2.51
N TYR A 144 8.29 27.66 -2.30
CA TYR A 144 8.90 28.77 -3.02
C TYR A 144 9.56 29.71 -2.02
N ASP A 145 10.71 30.26 -2.39
CA ASP A 145 11.36 31.33 -1.62
C ASP A 145 10.71 32.69 -1.89
N SER A 146 11.24 33.75 -1.27
CA SER A 146 10.76 35.12 -1.48
C SER A 146 10.93 35.64 -2.91
N SER A 147 11.72 34.96 -3.73
CA SER A 147 12.02 35.29 -5.12
C SER A 147 11.20 34.44 -6.11
N GLU A 148 10.20 33.70 -5.62
CA GLU A 148 9.38 32.75 -6.40
C GLU A 148 10.17 31.60 -7.04
N VAL A 149 11.34 31.27 -6.49
CA VAL A 149 12.16 30.12 -6.93
C VAL A 149 11.79 28.90 -6.09
N ILE A 150 11.68 27.73 -6.74
CA ILE A 150 11.41 26.46 -6.06
C ILE A 150 12.55 26.15 -5.08
N ILE A 151 12.18 25.90 -3.83
CA ILE A 151 13.10 25.44 -2.78
C ILE A 151 13.27 23.92 -2.94
N PRO A 152 14.50 23.43 -3.15
CA PRO A 152 14.80 22.00 -3.08
C PRO A 152 14.41 21.42 -1.73
N THR A 153 13.75 20.27 -1.75
CA THR A 153 13.34 19.54 -0.54
C THR A 153 14.34 18.47 -0.14
#